data_AF-A0A4S2M9C0-F1
#
_entry.id   AF-A0A4S2M9C0-F1
#
_cell.length_a   1.000
_cell.length_b   1.000
_cell.length_c   1.000
_cell.angle_alpha   90.00
_cell.angle_beta   90.00
_cell.angle_gamma   90.00
#
_symmetry.space_group_name_H-M   'P 1'
#
loop_
_entity.id
_entity.type
_entity.pdbx_description
1 polymer ?
#
loop_
_entity_poly.entity_id
_entity_poly.type
_entity_poly.pdbx_seq_one_letter_code
_entity_poly.pdbx_strand_id
1 'polypeptide(L)'
;MVGAFPVFKLGSLALKQRMAQLILGVDFGSTHACARLYSQDLKVVACSSCRVVRIEADDGTCELDPEGVWTCLCQVIKDALSNAGVTPEDVKCVGISVQRNSLLLWDKDTSKPRTNVITWQDLRASNVTKRWNNSLVLRSMKAGGHVLYWMTRLPRFKALASYRFKTILACIRLKHVLDERPLLLAECRRGSVYYGCLETWFLWRLTGGEAFCTDVSCASVSGMYDPFTRRWSGPILCALGIPNEILPEVFPSSHLYGYVRHGPLKVPSDAMPVAVTALIGDAQAATLTEDCLGLGQAKLTLGTGSFLNMSTGNKAYALMSGFYPVIGWASSYPSADTMSAVDVSSCGSSPCASSHSSDLTYLLEGSHPNTGTIIEWLRTEHVFDTYAELEQLLEQGDQLELDDEAKTANTFYVNVPPNHLRRHQEFLEYSETIKRRKFIGPDGVLVGVNESSPELNRIITVRAVMESIAFTIRQMLEQCSKKAGLTARELRVNGNVSLSDWLMQRLADTTGIPIERSGFEESSCLGAAIAAGVGAGVWSTFAAATQMLHHRMNTENGRFRSSSQVNWTLRRHFQPRPDIVQRLRRRYRRWCQARRRYIRQLRSARFIGFTDYHPTSPQTDTSVPRLTPNTTCRIVF
;
A
#
# COMPACT_ATOMS: atom_id res chain seq x y z
N MET A 1 47.52 32.77 -53.42
CA MET A 1 47.09 33.40 -52.15
C MET A 1 45.58 33.60 -52.23
N VAL A 2 44.82 32.66 -51.68
CA VAL A 2 43.34 32.71 -51.63
C VAL A 2 42.97 32.73 -50.15
N GLY A 3 42.33 33.81 -49.71
CA GLY A 3 41.97 34.05 -48.32
C GLY A 3 40.82 33.17 -47.84
N ALA A 4 40.99 32.57 -46.66
CA ALA A 4 39.99 31.75 -46.00
C ALA A 4 38.92 32.61 -45.31
N PHE A 5 37.66 32.38 -45.66
CA PHE A 5 36.50 32.85 -44.91
C PHE A 5 36.30 32.02 -43.63
N PRO A 6 35.84 32.60 -42.51
CA PRO A 6 35.56 31.84 -41.31
C PRO A 6 34.27 31.03 -41.47
N VAL A 7 34.40 29.71 -41.38
CA VAL A 7 33.29 28.77 -41.28
C VAL A 7 32.60 28.97 -39.93
N PHE A 8 31.44 29.65 -39.95
CA PHE A 8 30.54 29.66 -38.82
C PHE A 8 30.08 28.23 -38.52
N LYS A 9 30.29 27.76 -37.28
CA LYS A 9 29.75 26.51 -36.75
C LYS A 9 28.21 26.56 -36.71
N LEU A 10 27.56 26.30 -37.84
CA LEU A 10 26.11 26.05 -37.91
C LEU A 10 25.71 24.72 -37.23
N GLY A 11 26.67 23.87 -36.84
CA GLY A 11 26.42 22.57 -36.23
C GLY A 11 26.00 22.57 -34.75
N SER A 12 26.37 23.58 -33.94
CA SER A 12 26.11 23.53 -32.49
C SER A 12 24.77 24.14 -32.06
N LEU A 13 24.16 25.00 -32.87
CA LEU A 13 22.82 25.54 -32.60
C LEU A 13 21.70 24.59 -33.03
N ALA A 14 21.87 23.88 -34.15
CA ALA A 14 20.89 22.90 -34.62
C ALA A 14 20.84 21.64 -33.72
N LEU A 15 21.94 21.29 -33.04
CA LEU A 15 22.00 20.21 -32.05
C LEU A 15 21.36 20.57 -30.69
N LYS A 16 21.27 21.86 -30.35
CA LYS A 16 20.49 22.32 -29.19
C LYS A 16 18.97 22.25 -29.43
N GLN A 17 18.53 22.05 -30.67
CA GLN A 17 17.13 22.09 -31.08
C GLN A 17 16.41 20.73 -31.08
N ARG A 18 16.98 19.70 -30.44
CA ARG A 18 16.31 18.41 -30.16
C ARG A 18 16.79 17.75 -28.86
N MET A 19 17.09 18.54 -27.82
CA MET A 19 17.34 17.95 -26.50
C MET A 19 16.01 17.40 -25.96
N ALA A 20 15.86 16.07 -26.00
CA ALA A 20 14.70 15.38 -25.46
C ALA A 20 14.62 15.70 -23.97
N GLN A 21 13.74 16.63 -23.59
CA GLN A 21 13.60 16.99 -22.18
C GLN A 21 13.16 15.76 -21.39
N LEU A 22 13.92 15.45 -20.35
CA LEU A 22 13.78 14.28 -19.50
C LEU A 22 12.67 14.47 -18.48
N ILE A 23 12.11 13.36 -18.00
CA ILE A 23 11.11 13.32 -16.96
C ILE A 23 11.75 12.66 -15.75
N LEU A 24 11.75 13.35 -14.61
CA LEU A 24 12.26 12.82 -13.37
C LEU A 24 11.13 12.17 -12.56
N GLY A 25 11.22 10.86 -12.35
CA GLY A 25 10.44 10.17 -11.34
C GLY A 25 11.24 10.05 -10.05
N VAL A 26 10.60 10.31 -8.91
CA VAL A 26 11.14 10.03 -7.58
C VAL A 26 10.18 9.11 -6.86
N ASP A 27 10.69 8.09 -6.18
CA ASP A 27 9.94 7.30 -5.21
C ASP A 27 10.63 7.33 -3.86
N PHE A 28 9.95 7.86 -2.85
CA PHE A 28 10.45 7.93 -1.48
C PHE A 28 9.75 6.89 -0.61
N GLY A 29 10.25 5.65 -0.67
CA GLY A 29 9.75 4.52 0.09
C GLY A 29 10.15 4.57 1.57
N SER A 30 9.80 3.52 2.31
CA SER A 30 10.11 3.40 3.73
C SER A 30 11.56 2.96 4.02
N THR A 31 12.15 2.17 3.13
CA THR A 31 13.52 1.62 3.31
C THR A 31 14.52 2.22 2.34
N HIS A 32 14.07 2.60 1.14
CA HIS A 32 14.88 3.18 0.08
C HIS A 32 14.13 4.33 -0.57
N ALA A 33 14.88 5.35 -0.98
CA ALA A 33 14.45 6.38 -1.89
C ALA A 33 15.17 6.17 -3.23
N CYS A 34 14.47 6.37 -4.34
CA CYS A 34 15.00 6.20 -5.68
C CYS A 34 14.63 7.41 -6.55
N ALA A 35 15.55 7.83 -7.41
CA ALA A 35 15.29 8.77 -8.48
C ALA A 35 15.67 8.14 -9.83
N ARG A 36 14.81 8.31 -10.83
CA ARG A 36 15.04 7.83 -12.19
C ARG A 36 14.70 8.90 -13.21
N LEU A 37 15.61 9.08 -14.16
CA LEU A 37 15.39 9.92 -15.33
C LEU A 37 14.87 9.06 -16.46
N TYR A 38 13.78 9.50 -17.07
CA TYR A 38 13.16 8.86 -18.21
C TYR A 38 13.19 9.78 -19.42
N SER A 39 13.43 9.20 -20.59
CA SER A 39 13.08 9.87 -21.85
C SER A 39 11.57 9.84 -22.08
N GLN A 40 11.08 10.58 -23.07
CA GLN A 40 9.65 10.70 -23.37
C GLN A 40 9.00 9.40 -23.88
N ASP A 41 9.78 8.40 -24.24
CA ASP A 41 9.34 7.03 -24.55
C ASP A 41 9.39 6.11 -23.31
N LEU A 42 9.58 6.66 -22.10
CA LEU A 42 9.67 5.96 -20.82
C LEU A 42 10.83 4.95 -20.73
N LYS A 43 11.92 5.17 -21.48
CA LYS A 43 13.17 4.45 -21.29
C LYS A 43 13.96 5.06 -20.12
N VAL A 44 14.52 4.20 -19.27
CA VAL A 44 15.39 4.64 -18.17
C VAL A 44 16.71 5.15 -18.75
N VAL A 45 17.05 6.41 -18.46
CA VAL A 45 18.30 7.06 -18.85
C VAL A 45 19.34 6.89 -17.76
N ALA A 46 18.96 7.17 -16.51
CA ALA A 46 19.78 6.92 -15.33
C ALA A 46 18.91 6.69 -14.10
N CYS A 47 19.50 6.04 -13.10
CA CYS A 47 18.88 5.83 -11.81
C CYS A 47 19.89 6.08 -10.68
N SER A 48 19.35 6.36 -9.51
CA SER A 48 20.07 6.37 -8.24
C SER A 48 19.14 5.88 -7.14
N SER A 49 19.73 5.38 -6.06
CA SER A 49 18.98 4.97 -4.88
C SER A 49 19.79 5.25 -3.63
N CYS A 50 19.12 5.64 -2.56
CA CYS A 50 19.72 5.86 -1.25
C CYS A 50 18.88 5.15 -0.19
N ARG A 51 19.55 4.60 0.83
CA ARG A 51 18.87 3.99 1.98
C ARG A 51 18.26 5.09 2.84
N VAL A 52 17.00 4.92 3.21
CA VAL A 52 16.31 5.79 4.14
C VAL A 52 16.67 5.37 5.56
N VAL A 53 17.24 6.30 6.35
CA VAL A 53 17.59 6.06 7.75
C VAL A 53 16.34 6.20 8.61
N ARG A 54 16.02 5.15 9.37
CA ARG A 54 14.86 5.11 10.25
C ARG A 54 15.30 5.19 11.71
N ILE A 55 14.51 5.90 12.51
CA ILE A 55 14.66 6.01 13.96
C ILE A 55 13.56 5.12 14.56
N GLU A 56 13.94 3.93 15.01
CA GLU A 56 13.03 2.91 15.56
C GLU A 56 13.34 2.70 17.04
N ALA A 57 12.32 2.54 17.88
CA ALA A 57 12.47 2.18 19.29
C ALA A 57 11.61 0.97 19.68
N ASP A 58 11.94 0.36 20.82
CA ASP A 58 11.33 -0.91 21.29
C ASP A 58 9.82 -0.80 21.57
N ASP A 59 9.30 0.41 21.75
CA ASP A 59 7.87 0.67 21.95
C ASP A 59 7.05 0.67 20.63
N GLY A 60 7.72 0.44 19.50
CA GLY A 60 7.13 0.43 18.16
C GLY A 60 6.99 1.82 17.53
N THR A 61 7.65 2.85 18.09
CA THR A 61 7.82 4.12 17.40
C THR A 61 8.74 3.95 16.18
N CYS A 62 8.39 4.63 15.10
CA CYS A 62 9.13 4.58 13.84
C CYS A 62 9.06 5.96 13.16
N GLU A 63 10.16 6.68 13.22
CA GLU A 63 10.30 8.05 12.74
C GLU A 63 11.42 8.20 11.69
N LEU A 64 11.40 9.32 10.96
CA LEU A 64 12.51 9.78 10.13
C LEU A 64 12.87 11.22 10.52
N ASP A 65 14.16 11.55 10.46
CA ASP A 65 14.61 12.94 10.58
C ASP A 65 14.17 13.76 9.34
N PRO A 66 13.40 14.85 9.49
CA PRO A 66 12.93 15.69 8.38
C PRO A 66 14.06 16.29 7.52
N GLU A 67 15.21 16.61 8.11
CA GLU A 67 16.38 17.10 7.36
C GLU A 67 17.16 15.95 6.72
N GLY A 68 17.24 14.80 7.40
CA GLY A 68 17.76 13.56 6.84
C GLY A 68 17.01 13.12 5.57
N VAL A 69 15.67 13.16 5.57
CA VAL A 69 14.88 12.81 4.37
C VAL A 69 15.04 13.85 3.25
N TRP A 70 15.16 15.14 3.57
CA TRP A 70 15.45 16.18 2.59
C TRP A 70 16.83 15.97 1.94
N THR A 71 17.84 15.67 2.76
CA THR A 71 19.20 15.38 2.29
C THR A 71 19.20 14.14 1.39
N CYS A 72 18.49 13.08 1.80
CA CYS A 72 18.34 11.86 1.02
C CYS A 72 17.69 12.14 -0.34
N LEU A 73 16.60 12.91 -0.38
CA LEU A 73 15.93 13.35 -1.62
C LEU A 73 16.91 14.11 -2.53
N CYS A 74 17.63 15.10 -1.97
CA CYS A 74 18.58 15.90 -2.74
C CYS A 74 19.70 15.03 -3.33
N GLN A 75 20.20 14.08 -2.54
CA GLN A 75 21.28 13.18 -2.95
C GLN A 75 20.84 12.29 -4.11
N VAL A 76 19.68 11.61 -4.01
CA VAL A 76 19.24 10.72 -5.10
C VAL A 76 19.00 11.50 -6.39
N ILE A 77 18.40 12.69 -6.33
CA ILE A 77 18.19 13.48 -7.54
C ILE A 77 19.53 13.93 -8.15
N LYS A 78 20.45 14.44 -7.31
CA LYS A 78 21.78 14.87 -7.76
C LYS A 78 22.55 13.72 -8.42
N ASP A 79 22.52 12.53 -7.82
CA ASP A 79 23.20 11.36 -8.34
C ASP A 79 22.57 10.87 -9.65
N ALA A 80 21.24 10.92 -9.78
CA ALA A 80 20.57 10.56 -11.03
C ALA A 80 20.98 11.50 -12.19
N LEU A 81 21.03 12.82 -11.93
CA LEU A 81 21.51 13.81 -12.91
C LEU A 81 22.98 13.56 -13.29
N SER A 82 23.84 13.35 -12.28
CA SER A 82 25.27 13.05 -12.49
C SER A 82 25.49 11.76 -13.28
N ASN A 83 24.76 10.69 -12.95
CA ASN A 83 24.84 9.40 -13.64
C ASN A 83 24.39 9.49 -15.10
N ALA A 84 23.46 10.39 -15.42
CA ALA A 84 23.04 10.67 -16.79
C ALA A 84 23.97 11.66 -17.52
N GLY A 85 24.85 12.38 -16.81
CA GLY A 85 25.67 13.45 -17.39
C GLY A 85 24.84 14.65 -17.86
N VAL A 86 23.72 14.94 -17.19
CA VAL A 86 22.79 16.02 -17.56
C VAL A 86 22.66 17.06 -16.46
N THR A 87 22.08 18.21 -16.81
CA THR A 87 21.83 19.33 -15.91
C THR A 87 20.34 19.44 -15.57
N PRO A 88 19.95 20.22 -14.55
CA PRO A 88 18.54 20.47 -14.26
C PRO A 88 17.76 21.08 -15.44
N GLU A 89 18.41 21.85 -16.32
CA GLU A 89 17.78 22.44 -17.52
C GLU A 89 17.30 21.39 -18.52
N ASP A 90 17.86 20.17 -18.47
CA ASP A 90 17.45 19.03 -19.30
C ASP A 90 16.19 18.34 -18.76
N VAL A 91 15.74 18.66 -17.54
CA VAL A 91 14.56 18.06 -16.89
C VAL A 91 13.33 18.91 -17.15
N LYS A 92 12.34 18.36 -17.87
CA LYS A 92 11.06 19.02 -18.13
C LYS A 92 10.22 19.16 -16.86
N CYS A 93 10.07 18.05 -16.15
CA CYS A 93 9.16 17.94 -15.03
C CYS A 93 9.55 16.85 -14.04
N VAL A 94 9.00 16.96 -12.84
CA VAL A 94 9.23 16.05 -11.72
C VAL A 94 7.91 15.47 -11.22
N GLY A 95 7.92 14.17 -10.99
CA GLY A 95 6.88 13.45 -10.26
C GLY A 95 7.45 12.86 -8.97
N ILE A 96 6.74 13.05 -7.86
CA ILE A 96 7.16 12.56 -6.55
C ILE A 96 6.13 11.55 -6.05
N SER A 97 6.56 10.30 -5.97
CA SER A 97 5.89 9.23 -5.23
C SER A 97 6.44 9.15 -3.81
N VAL A 98 5.59 8.89 -2.82
CA VAL A 98 6.04 8.70 -1.42
C VAL A 98 5.31 7.56 -0.71
N GLN A 99 5.96 7.04 0.34
CA GLN A 99 5.27 6.26 1.35
C GLN A 99 4.13 7.08 1.95
N ARG A 100 2.93 6.53 1.85
CA ARG A 100 1.71 7.22 2.26
C ARG A 100 1.56 7.18 3.77
N ASN A 101 0.61 7.97 4.30
CA ASN A 101 0.33 8.03 5.74
C ASN A 101 1.55 8.45 6.60
N SER A 102 2.56 9.12 6.06
CA SER A 102 3.51 9.84 6.91
C SER A 102 2.82 11.05 7.56
N LEU A 103 3.42 11.56 8.63
CA LEU A 103 2.94 12.74 9.33
C LEU A 103 4.14 13.61 9.70
N LEU A 104 4.11 14.86 9.28
CA LEU A 104 5.07 15.89 9.67
C LEU A 104 4.32 17.16 10.04
N LEU A 105 4.77 17.83 11.10
CA LEU A 105 4.37 19.19 11.44
C LEU A 105 5.58 20.12 11.34
N TRP A 106 5.42 21.28 10.71
CA TRP A 106 6.47 22.30 10.63
C TRP A 106 5.90 23.70 10.80
N ASP A 107 6.75 24.63 11.22
CA ASP A 107 6.42 26.04 11.34
C ASP A 107 6.30 26.68 9.95
N LYS A 108 5.20 27.40 9.71
CA LYS A 108 4.86 27.98 8.41
C LYS A 108 5.91 28.96 7.92
N ASP A 109 6.42 29.83 8.80
CA ASP A 109 7.25 30.97 8.38
C ASP A 109 8.73 30.58 8.35
N THR A 110 9.17 29.78 9.32
CA THR A 110 10.58 29.38 9.44
C THR A 110 10.92 28.08 8.73
N SER A 111 9.91 27.34 8.24
CA SER A 111 10.04 25.97 7.73
C SER A 111 10.66 24.99 8.73
N LYS A 112 10.74 25.33 10.01
CA LYS A 112 11.39 24.49 11.02
C LYS A 112 10.48 23.33 11.41
N PRO A 113 10.94 22.06 11.33
CA PRO A 113 10.16 20.93 11.79
C PRO A 113 9.81 21.02 13.29
N ARG A 114 8.56 20.72 13.63
CA ARG A 114 8.01 20.65 15.00
C ARG A 114 7.89 19.21 15.50
N THR A 115 7.97 18.26 14.57
CA THR A 115 8.05 16.82 14.83
C THR A 115 9.09 16.21 13.90
N ASN A 116 9.59 15.02 14.24
CA ASN A 116 10.12 14.13 13.23
C ASN A 116 8.99 13.68 12.27
N VAL A 117 9.35 13.07 11.15
CA VAL A 117 8.37 12.42 10.27
C VAL A 117 7.91 11.13 10.93
N ILE A 118 6.68 11.09 11.42
CA ILE A 118 6.09 9.89 12.00
C ILE A 118 5.59 8.99 10.86
N THR A 119 6.18 7.81 10.72
CA THR A 119 5.91 6.90 9.57
C THR A 119 4.60 6.13 9.74
N TRP A 120 4.12 5.53 8.66
CA TRP A 120 2.92 4.68 8.67
C TRP A 120 3.06 3.42 9.54
N GLN A 121 4.29 2.99 9.82
CA GLN A 121 4.60 1.83 10.66
C GLN A 121 4.50 2.13 12.15
N ASP A 122 4.49 3.41 12.52
CA ASP A 122 4.52 3.85 13.90
C ASP A 122 3.30 3.38 14.71
N LEU A 123 3.57 2.77 15.87
CA LEU A 123 2.57 2.16 16.73
C LEU A 123 2.17 3.00 17.94
N ARG A 124 2.72 4.21 18.14
CA ARG A 124 2.48 5.04 19.35
C ARG A 124 1.00 5.30 19.62
N ALA A 125 0.23 5.50 18.56
CA ALA A 125 -1.19 5.77 18.65
C ALA A 125 -2.06 4.51 18.82
N SER A 126 -1.48 3.33 19.05
CA SER A 126 -2.23 2.07 19.18
C SER A 126 -3.21 2.09 20.35
N ASN A 127 -2.80 2.64 21.50
CA ASN A 127 -3.68 2.76 22.67
C ASN A 127 -4.78 3.82 22.47
N VAL A 128 -4.43 4.95 21.87
CA VAL A 128 -5.39 5.99 21.45
C VAL A 128 -6.42 5.40 20.48
N THR A 129 -5.97 4.65 19.47
CA THR A 129 -6.83 3.98 18.47
C THR A 129 -7.82 3.01 19.11
N LYS A 130 -7.37 2.19 20.08
CA LYS A 130 -8.25 1.27 20.81
C LYS A 130 -9.30 2.03 21.62
N ARG A 131 -8.90 3.08 22.35
CA ARG A 131 -9.82 3.91 23.14
C ARG A 131 -10.86 4.59 22.27
N TRP A 132 -10.44 5.22 21.16
CA TRP A 132 -11.33 5.89 20.21
C TRP A 132 -12.30 4.94 19.53
N ASN A 133 -11.86 3.73 19.18
CA ASN A 133 -12.76 2.74 18.59
C ASN A 133 -13.89 2.27 19.53
N ASN A 134 -13.73 2.48 20.84
CA ASN A 134 -14.72 2.16 21.87
C ASN A 134 -15.42 3.41 22.45
N SER A 135 -15.11 4.62 21.95
CA SER A 135 -15.62 5.87 22.51
C SER A 135 -17.11 6.09 22.20
N LEU A 136 -17.79 6.84 23.07
CA LEU A 136 -19.18 7.25 22.84
C LEU A 136 -19.30 8.05 21.54
N VAL A 137 -18.33 8.94 21.25
CA VAL A 137 -18.30 9.76 20.04
C VAL A 137 -18.36 8.90 18.78
N LEU A 138 -17.48 7.90 18.64
CA LEU A 138 -17.48 7.06 17.45
C LEU A 138 -18.75 6.19 17.36
N ARG A 139 -19.25 5.70 18.50
CA ARG A 139 -20.53 4.94 18.53
C ARG A 139 -21.69 5.80 18.04
N SER A 140 -21.77 7.06 18.47
CA SER A 140 -22.77 8.03 18.01
C SER A 140 -22.62 8.37 16.54
N MET A 141 -21.39 8.60 16.05
CA MET A 141 -21.14 8.84 14.62
C MET A 141 -21.58 7.67 13.75
N LYS A 142 -21.30 6.43 14.17
CA LYS A 142 -21.72 5.23 13.46
C LYS A 142 -23.24 5.06 13.47
N ALA A 143 -23.90 5.32 14.60
CA ALA A 143 -25.36 5.30 14.70
C ALA A 143 -25.99 6.36 13.77
N GLY A 144 -25.47 7.59 13.77
CA GLY A 144 -25.88 8.63 12.83
C GLY A 144 -25.66 8.22 11.37
N GLY A 145 -24.52 7.58 11.07
CA GLY A 145 -24.26 6.99 9.76
C GLY A 145 -25.30 5.93 9.36
N HIS A 146 -25.75 5.08 10.28
CA HIS A 146 -26.81 4.10 10.03
C HIS A 146 -28.16 4.78 9.72
N VAL A 147 -28.55 5.78 10.51
CA VAL A 147 -29.79 6.54 10.30
C VAL A 147 -29.76 7.27 8.96
N LEU A 148 -28.68 8.02 8.69
CA LEU A 148 -28.51 8.76 7.45
C LEU A 148 -28.44 7.84 6.24
N TYR A 149 -27.78 6.68 6.35
CA TYR A 149 -27.78 5.70 5.28
C TYR A 149 -29.17 5.08 5.05
N TRP A 150 -29.93 4.82 6.12
CA TRP A 150 -31.30 4.32 6.00
C TRP A 150 -32.21 5.33 5.27
N MET A 151 -32.10 6.62 5.59
CA MET A 151 -32.89 7.69 4.98
C MET A 151 -32.46 8.01 3.53
N THR A 152 -31.15 8.14 3.29
CA THR A 152 -30.63 8.70 2.02
C THR A 152 -30.09 7.65 1.06
N ARG A 153 -29.76 6.44 1.55
CA ARG A 153 -29.06 5.38 0.81
C ARG A 153 -27.72 5.78 0.18
N LEU A 154 -27.14 6.90 0.59
CA LEU A 154 -25.87 7.38 0.03
C LEU A 154 -24.66 6.58 0.58
N PRO A 155 -23.73 6.12 -0.27
CA PRO A 155 -22.58 5.30 0.13
C PRO A 155 -21.70 5.93 1.23
N ARG A 156 -21.54 7.26 1.23
CA ARG A 156 -20.75 7.97 2.25
C ARG A 156 -21.22 7.68 3.68
N PHE A 157 -22.52 7.57 3.90
CA PHE A 157 -23.06 7.29 5.23
C PHE A 157 -22.94 5.81 5.61
N LYS A 158 -22.95 4.91 4.62
CA LYS A 158 -22.58 3.50 4.83
C LYS A 158 -21.11 3.35 5.24
N ALA A 159 -20.23 4.14 4.64
CA ALA A 159 -18.81 4.19 5.02
C ALA A 159 -18.66 4.71 6.46
N LEU A 160 -19.35 5.81 6.81
CA LEU A 160 -19.37 6.34 8.17
C LEU A 160 -19.90 5.32 9.19
N ALA A 161 -21.00 4.64 8.88
CA ALA A 161 -21.60 3.59 9.73
C ALA A 161 -20.64 2.43 10.01
N SER A 162 -19.69 2.19 9.09
CA SER A 162 -18.71 1.11 9.17
C SER A 162 -17.30 1.60 9.55
N TYR A 163 -17.15 2.88 9.84
CA TYR A 163 -15.84 3.50 10.07
C TYR A 163 -15.16 2.92 11.31
N ARG A 164 -13.84 2.79 11.23
CA ARG A 164 -12.98 2.32 12.31
C ARG A 164 -11.60 2.93 12.15
N PHE A 165 -11.07 3.50 13.22
CA PHE A 165 -9.69 3.96 13.24
C PHE A 165 -8.73 2.76 13.18
N LYS A 166 -7.69 2.89 12.37
CA LYS A 166 -6.53 2.01 12.32
C LYS A 166 -5.30 2.85 12.66
N THR A 167 -4.34 2.30 13.40
CA THR A 167 -3.13 3.03 13.81
C THR A 167 -2.36 3.61 12.62
N ILE A 168 -2.40 2.92 11.47
CA ILE A 168 -1.80 3.39 10.21
C ILE A 168 -2.36 4.73 9.71
N LEU A 169 -3.58 5.14 10.10
CA LEU A 169 -4.17 6.39 9.62
C LEU A 169 -3.50 7.61 10.29
N ALA A 170 -3.12 8.61 9.49
CA ALA A 170 -2.47 9.81 10.01
C ALA A 170 -3.34 10.56 11.03
N CYS A 171 -4.67 10.58 10.84
CA CYS A 171 -5.61 11.27 11.75
C CYS A 171 -5.44 10.90 13.23
N ILE A 172 -5.28 9.61 13.55
CA ILE A 172 -5.23 9.15 14.94
C ILE A 172 -3.83 9.31 15.55
N ARG A 173 -2.78 9.25 14.72
CA ARG A 173 -1.42 9.60 15.12
C ARG A 173 -1.28 11.09 15.37
N LEU A 174 -1.88 11.94 14.54
CA LEU A 174 -1.93 13.38 14.74
C LEU A 174 -2.65 13.74 16.04
N LYS A 175 -3.81 13.12 16.30
CA LYS A 175 -4.54 13.28 17.56
C LYS A 175 -3.66 12.99 18.77
N HIS A 176 -2.95 11.86 18.74
CA HIS A 176 -2.07 11.46 19.82
C HIS A 176 -0.94 12.49 20.06
N VAL A 177 -0.28 12.96 19.00
CA VAL A 177 0.77 13.99 19.10
C VAL A 177 0.24 15.29 19.70
N LEU A 178 -0.93 15.75 19.25
CA LEU A 178 -1.52 17.00 19.71
C LEU A 178 -2.02 16.92 21.17
N ASP A 179 -2.50 15.74 21.60
CA ASP A 179 -2.89 15.51 22.99
C ASP A 179 -1.70 15.59 23.96
N GLU A 180 -0.53 15.10 23.53
CA GLU A 180 0.69 15.13 24.34
C GLU A 180 1.39 16.49 24.32
N ARG A 181 1.03 17.37 23.37
CA ARG A 181 1.69 18.67 23.16
C ARG A 181 0.68 19.82 23.08
N PRO A 182 0.07 20.26 24.21
CA PRO A 182 -0.96 21.31 24.22
C PRO A 182 -0.49 22.65 23.64
N LEU A 183 0.78 23.02 23.84
CA LEU A 183 1.35 24.25 23.27
C LEU A 183 1.41 24.19 21.73
N LEU A 184 1.78 23.03 21.18
CA LEU A 184 1.79 22.80 19.74
C LEU A 184 0.37 22.84 19.16
N LEU A 185 -0.62 22.29 19.87
CA LEU A 185 -2.02 22.41 19.49
C LEU A 185 -2.50 23.87 19.47
N ALA A 186 -2.07 24.69 20.43
CA ALA A 186 -2.39 26.11 20.45
C ALA A 186 -1.75 26.87 19.26
N GLU A 187 -0.51 26.52 18.88
CA GLU A 187 0.15 27.03 17.67
C GLU A 187 -0.62 26.62 16.39
N CYS A 188 -1.03 25.35 16.29
CA CYS A 188 -1.84 24.85 15.18
C CYS A 188 -3.14 25.65 15.03
N ARG A 189 -3.83 25.95 16.13
CA ARG A 189 -5.06 26.78 16.13
C ARG A 189 -4.83 28.23 15.73
N ARG A 190 -3.61 28.75 15.90
CA ARG A 190 -3.22 30.09 15.41
C ARG A 190 -2.83 30.10 13.93
N GLY A 191 -2.73 28.93 13.29
CA GLY A 191 -2.33 28.81 11.89
C GLY A 191 -0.83 29.03 11.63
N SER A 192 0.02 28.91 12.67
CA SER A 192 1.48 29.05 12.54
C SER A 192 2.19 27.72 12.20
N VAL A 193 1.46 26.61 12.17
CA VAL A 193 1.99 25.26 11.93
C VAL A 193 1.24 24.62 10.79
N TYR A 194 1.97 23.98 9.88
CA TYR A 194 1.42 23.17 8.80
C TYR A 194 1.59 21.69 9.08
N TYR A 195 0.61 20.93 8.59
CA TYR A 195 0.62 19.48 8.51
C TYR A 195 0.83 19.04 7.07
N GLY A 196 1.58 17.95 6.90
CA GLY A 196 1.71 17.30 5.61
C GLY A 196 2.28 15.90 5.72
N CYS A 197 2.12 15.15 4.64
CA CYS A 197 2.88 13.94 4.39
C CYS A 197 4.23 14.31 3.71
N LEU A 198 5.03 13.32 3.33
CA LEU A 198 6.36 13.53 2.76
C LEU A 198 6.32 14.32 1.44
N GLU A 199 5.35 14.06 0.59
CA GLU A 199 5.20 14.74 -0.70
C GLU A 199 4.88 16.23 -0.51
N THR A 200 4.05 16.56 0.49
CA THR A 200 3.73 17.94 0.87
C THR A 200 5.00 18.65 1.35
N TRP A 201 5.80 17.98 2.19
CA TRP A 201 7.07 18.51 2.69
C TRP A 201 8.11 18.73 1.60
N PHE A 202 8.27 17.75 0.70
CA PHE A 202 9.21 17.86 -0.42
C PHE A 202 8.80 18.95 -1.40
N LEU A 203 7.50 19.07 -1.71
CA LEU A 203 6.99 20.18 -2.52
C LEU A 203 7.29 21.53 -1.87
N TRP A 204 6.97 21.68 -0.58
CA TRP A 204 7.24 22.90 0.21
C TRP A 204 8.73 23.29 0.13
N ARG A 205 9.62 22.32 0.38
CA ARG A 205 11.07 22.54 0.35
C ARG A 205 11.61 22.85 -1.05
N LEU A 206 11.15 22.13 -2.08
CA LEU A 206 11.56 22.37 -3.47
C LEU A 206 11.13 23.74 -3.97
N THR A 207 9.92 24.17 -3.61
CA THR A 207 9.32 25.45 -4.03
C THR A 207 9.71 26.64 -3.16
N GLY A 208 10.50 26.42 -2.09
CA GLY A 208 10.90 27.51 -1.18
C GLY A 208 9.75 28.08 -0.35
N GLY A 209 8.74 27.26 -0.04
CA GLY A 209 7.56 27.67 0.72
C GLY A 209 6.44 28.29 -0.11
N GLU A 210 6.58 28.35 -1.44
CA GLU A 210 5.54 28.91 -2.33
C GLU A 210 4.31 27.98 -2.46
N ALA A 211 4.48 26.67 -2.32
CA ALA A 211 3.39 25.70 -2.50
C ALA A 211 3.12 24.87 -1.23
N PHE A 212 1.91 25.01 -0.68
CA PHE A 212 1.40 24.22 0.44
C PHE A 212 0.16 23.42 0.03
N CYS A 213 0.41 22.30 -0.64
CA CYS A 213 -0.65 21.43 -1.14
C CYS A 213 -0.22 19.96 -1.20
N THR A 214 -1.19 19.07 -1.30
CA THR A 214 -1.04 17.61 -1.46
C THR A 214 -1.90 17.13 -2.62
N ASP A 215 -1.79 15.84 -2.96
CA ASP A 215 -2.63 15.22 -3.97
C ASP A 215 -3.80 14.43 -3.37
N VAL A 216 -4.80 14.18 -4.21
CA VAL A 216 -5.99 13.40 -3.86
C VAL A 216 -5.65 11.98 -3.37
N SER A 217 -4.60 11.35 -3.89
CA SER A 217 -4.24 9.97 -3.52
C SER A 217 -3.65 9.90 -2.10
N CYS A 218 -2.70 10.76 -1.75
CA CYS A 218 -2.14 10.89 -0.40
C CYS A 218 -3.18 11.41 0.60
N ALA A 219 -3.98 12.41 0.22
CA ALA A 219 -5.06 12.92 1.08
C ALA A 219 -6.06 11.82 1.44
N SER A 220 -6.49 11.01 0.47
CA SER A 220 -7.56 10.01 0.65
C SER A 220 -7.23 8.94 1.71
N VAL A 221 -5.95 8.63 1.92
CA VAL A 221 -5.54 7.60 2.90
C VAL A 221 -5.34 8.12 4.32
N SER A 222 -5.28 9.46 4.51
CA SER A 222 -4.99 10.10 5.82
C SER A 222 -5.98 9.74 6.94
N GLY A 223 -7.19 9.29 6.57
CA GLY A 223 -8.33 9.16 7.47
C GLY A 223 -9.00 10.49 7.83
N MET A 224 -8.50 11.62 7.32
CA MET A 224 -9.09 12.96 7.50
C MET A 224 -9.83 13.43 6.25
N TYR A 225 -9.59 12.85 5.08
CA TYR A 225 -10.22 13.23 3.83
C TYR A 225 -11.43 12.32 3.52
N ASP A 226 -12.56 12.91 3.13
CA ASP A 226 -13.75 12.18 2.70
C ASP A 226 -13.69 11.95 1.18
N PRO A 227 -13.42 10.70 0.71
CA PRO A 227 -13.27 10.43 -0.72
C PRO A 227 -14.59 10.57 -1.50
N PHE A 228 -15.75 10.60 -0.84
CA PHE A 228 -17.05 10.76 -1.50
C PHE A 228 -17.37 12.22 -1.77
N THR A 229 -16.99 13.13 -0.87
CA THR A 229 -17.19 14.58 -1.04
C THR A 229 -15.96 15.28 -1.59
N ARG A 230 -14.80 14.61 -1.62
CA ARG A 230 -13.51 15.13 -2.08
C ARG A 230 -13.07 16.37 -1.31
N ARG A 231 -13.25 16.33 0.00
CA ARG A 231 -12.90 17.41 0.94
C ARG A 231 -12.36 16.83 2.24
N TRP A 232 -11.62 17.66 2.97
CA TRP A 232 -11.31 17.37 4.37
C TRP A 232 -12.62 17.18 5.17
N SER A 233 -12.65 16.14 5.99
CA SER A 233 -13.85 15.67 6.70
C SER A 233 -14.04 16.46 7.99
N GLY A 234 -14.84 17.52 7.92
CA GLY A 234 -15.24 18.30 9.10
C GLY A 234 -15.70 17.45 10.30
N PRO A 235 -16.54 16.41 10.13
CA PRO A 235 -16.93 15.54 11.23
C PRO A 235 -15.77 14.80 11.90
N ILE A 236 -14.79 14.30 11.14
CA ILE A 236 -13.64 13.59 11.71
C ILE A 236 -12.68 14.59 12.38
N LEU A 237 -12.40 15.71 11.73
CA LEU A 237 -11.52 16.76 12.27
C LEU A 237 -12.08 17.32 13.58
N CYS A 238 -13.38 17.67 13.60
CA CYS A 238 -14.06 18.14 14.80
C CYS A 238 -14.07 17.09 15.91
N ALA A 239 -14.37 15.82 15.60
CA ALA A 239 -14.37 14.76 16.59
C ALA A 239 -12.98 14.58 17.22
N LEU A 240 -11.92 14.65 16.42
CA LEU A 240 -10.55 14.54 16.90
C LEU A 240 -9.97 15.86 17.42
N GLY A 241 -10.67 17.00 17.32
CA GLY A 241 -10.13 18.30 17.70
C GLY A 241 -8.90 18.74 16.90
N ILE A 242 -8.81 18.29 15.63
CA ILE A 242 -7.74 18.67 14.71
C ILE A 242 -8.13 19.98 14.01
N PRO A 243 -7.32 21.05 14.10
CA PRO A 243 -7.62 22.33 13.43
C PRO A 243 -7.60 22.16 11.91
N ASN A 244 -8.50 22.84 11.19
CA ASN A 244 -8.54 22.76 9.73
C ASN A 244 -7.45 23.62 9.08
N GLU A 245 -6.96 24.62 9.80
CA GLU A 245 -5.99 25.65 9.38
C GLU A 245 -4.61 25.05 9.05
N ILE A 246 -4.30 23.88 9.60
CA ILE A 246 -3.01 23.22 9.37
C ILE A 246 -3.00 22.34 8.13
N LEU A 247 -4.15 22.12 7.47
CA LEU A 247 -4.28 21.13 6.39
C LEU A 247 -3.96 21.75 5.02
N PRO A 248 -3.26 21.01 4.14
CA PRO A 248 -2.92 21.49 2.80
C PRO A 248 -4.14 21.53 1.87
N GLU A 249 -4.08 22.36 0.83
CA GLU A 249 -5.00 22.25 -0.29
C GLU A 249 -4.78 20.92 -1.05
N VAL A 250 -5.84 20.38 -1.63
CA VAL A 250 -5.81 19.06 -2.29
C VAL A 250 -6.07 19.20 -3.78
N PHE A 251 -5.10 18.81 -4.60
CA PHE A 251 -5.15 18.87 -6.07
C PHE A 251 -5.12 17.48 -6.72
N PRO A 252 -5.46 17.38 -8.02
CA PRO A 252 -5.27 16.16 -8.81
C PRO A 252 -3.81 15.70 -8.82
N SER A 253 -3.57 14.37 -8.82
CA SER A 253 -2.21 13.79 -8.82
C SER A 253 -1.34 14.23 -10.00
N SER A 254 -1.95 14.55 -11.15
CA SER A 254 -1.31 15.25 -12.27
C SER A 254 -1.83 16.69 -12.36
N HIS A 255 -0.99 17.62 -11.89
CA HIS A 255 -1.31 19.03 -11.74
C HIS A 255 -0.01 19.84 -11.67
N LEU A 256 0.01 21.08 -12.16
CA LEU A 256 1.16 21.96 -11.93
C LEU A 256 1.15 22.45 -10.47
N TYR A 257 1.93 21.81 -9.61
CA TYR A 257 2.00 22.13 -8.19
C TYR A 257 2.85 23.36 -7.89
N GLY A 258 3.85 23.63 -8.73
CA GLY A 258 4.76 24.75 -8.58
C GLY A 258 6.08 24.53 -9.31
N TYR A 259 7.00 25.48 -9.12
CA TYR A 259 8.30 25.48 -9.75
C TYR A 259 9.41 25.32 -8.72
N VAL A 260 10.45 24.58 -9.07
CA VAL A 260 11.58 24.37 -8.19
C VAL A 260 12.37 25.68 -8.00
N ARG A 261 12.57 26.05 -6.73
CA ARG A 261 13.36 27.21 -6.26
C ARG A 261 14.61 26.79 -5.48
N HIS A 262 14.62 25.60 -4.89
CA HIS A 262 15.71 25.07 -4.07
C HIS A 262 16.03 23.60 -4.38
N GLY A 263 17.20 23.14 -3.90
CA GLY A 263 17.65 21.76 -4.08
C GLY A 263 18.38 21.53 -5.40
N PRO A 264 18.65 20.26 -5.75
CA PRO A 264 19.51 19.88 -6.87
C PRO A 264 18.93 20.19 -8.26
N LEU A 265 17.65 20.55 -8.33
CA LEU A 265 16.97 20.91 -9.58
C LEU A 265 16.81 22.43 -9.77
N LYS A 266 17.39 23.23 -8.87
CA LYS A 266 17.40 24.68 -9.03
C LYS A 266 18.22 25.04 -10.28
N VAL A 267 17.60 25.83 -11.16
CA VAL A 267 18.25 26.41 -12.35
C VAL A 267 18.65 27.87 -12.10
N PRO A 268 19.54 28.45 -12.93
CA PRO A 268 19.79 29.89 -12.97
C PRO A 268 18.50 30.70 -13.18
N SER A 269 18.48 31.96 -12.73
CA SER A 269 17.26 32.79 -12.74
C SER A 269 16.78 33.19 -14.15
N ASP A 270 17.65 33.09 -15.14
CA ASP A 270 17.41 33.32 -16.56
C ASP A 270 16.94 32.06 -17.33
N ALA A 271 17.01 30.88 -16.70
CA ALA A 271 16.53 29.62 -17.26
C ALA A 271 15.08 29.33 -16.86
N MET A 272 14.38 28.53 -17.68
CA MET A 272 13.03 28.06 -17.36
C MET A 272 13.07 27.12 -16.15
N PRO A 273 12.36 27.41 -15.04
CA PRO A 273 12.42 26.57 -13.86
C PRO A 273 11.76 25.21 -14.08
N VAL A 274 12.33 24.18 -13.46
CA VAL A 274 11.80 22.82 -13.48
C VAL A 274 10.44 22.80 -12.77
N ALA A 275 9.42 22.23 -13.41
CA ALA A 275 8.08 22.14 -12.86
C ALA A 275 7.89 20.85 -12.03
N VAL A 276 7.27 20.97 -10.85
CA VAL A 276 6.73 19.82 -10.13
C VAL A 276 5.29 19.62 -10.60
N THR A 277 5.06 18.56 -11.37
CA THR A 277 3.77 18.34 -12.06
C THR A 277 3.04 17.08 -11.62
N ALA A 278 3.60 16.33 -10.67
CA ALA A 278 2.89 15.25 -10.02
C ALA A 278 3.34 15.00 -8.58
N LEU A 279 2.35 14.75 -7.74
CA LEU A 279 2.47 14.16 -6.42
C LEU A 279 1.53 12.95 -6.39
N ILE A 280 1.99 11.81 -5.88
CA ILE A 280 1.18 10.60 -5.85
C ILE A 280 1.63 9.65 -4.73
N GLY A 281 0.72 8.88 -4.17
CA GLY A 281 1.06 7.84 -3.22
C GLY A 281 1.69 6.61 -3.90
N ASP A 282 2.65 5.98 -3.24
CA ASP A 282 3.42 4.82 -3.75
C ASP A 282 2.56 3.70 -4.38
N ALA A 283 1.55 3.22 -3.68
CA ALA A 283 0.73 2.12 -4.16
C ALA A 283 -0.12 2.53 -5.37
N GLN A 284 -0.56 3.79 -5.42
CA GLN A 284 -1.30 4.35 -6.54
C GLN A 284 -0.39 4.54 -7.75
N ALA A 285 0.81 5.07 -7.56
CA ALA A 285 1.82 5.21 -8.61
C ALA A 285 2.19 3.84 -9.22
N ALA A 286 2.44 2.85 -8.37
CA ALA A 286 2.70 1.49 -8.83
C ALA A 286 1.48 0.88 -9.55
N THR A 287 0.25 1.18 -9.13
CA THR A 287 -0.97 0.71 -9.82
C THR A 287 -1.14 1.36 -11.20
N LEU A 288 -0.75 2.63 -11.32
CA LEU A 288 -0.74 3.37 -12.59
C LEU A 288 0.25 2.77 -13.59
N THR A 289 1.47 2.44 -13.14
CA THR A 289 2.50 1.78 -13.95
C THR A 289 2.04 0.44 -14.52
N GLU A 290 1.31 -0.32 -13.70
CA GLU A 290 0.74 -1.61 -14.10
C GLU A 290 -0.46 -1.44 -15.04
N ASP A 291 -0.76 -0.26 -15.60
CA ASP A 291 -1.87 -0.01 -16.53
C ASP A 291 -3.24 -0.46 -15.99
N CYS A 292 -3.44 -0.38 -14.67
CA CYS A 292 -4.71 -0.75 -14.03
C CYS A 292 -5.70 0.42 -14.03
N LEU A 293 -5.96 0.99 -15.21
CA LEU A 293 -6.80 2.17 -15.41
C LEU A 293 -8.30 1.83 -15.47
N GLY A 294 -8.64 0.72 -16.12
CA GLY A 294 -10.00 0.29 -16.42
C GLY A 294 -10.73 -0.37 -15.24
N LEU A 295 -12.06 -0.33 -15.30
CA LEU A 295 -12.94 -0.88 -14.28
C LEU A 295 -12.65 -2.37 -14.00
N GLY A 296 -12.34 -2.70 -12.75
CA GLY A 296 -12.06 -4.07 -12.31
C GLY A 296 -10.64 -4.57 -12.60
N GLN A 297 -9.80 -3.79 -13.29
CA GLN A 297 -8.37 -4.10 -13.38
C GLN A 297 -7.74 -4.00 -11.98
N ALA A 298 -6.85 -4.95 -11.68
CA ALA A 298 -6.34 -5.11 -10.34
C ALA A 298 -4.84 -5.39 -10.33
N LYS A 299 -4.19 -4.75 -9.36
CA LYS A 299 -2.77 -4.88 -9.04
C LYS A 299 -2.63 -5.44 -7.63
N LEU A 300 -1.74 -6.41 -7.46
CA LEU A 300 -1.44 -7.05 -6.18
C LEU A 300 0.05 -6.92 -5.88
N THR A 301 0.38 -6.33 -4.74
CA THR A 301 1.76 -6.32 -4.23
C THR A 301 1.92 -7.38 -3.15
N LEU A 302 2.91 -8.24 -3.33
CA LEU A 302 3.27 -9.32 -2.42
C LEU A 302 4.65 -9.04 -1.81
N GLY A 303 4.64 -8.40 -0.63
CA GLY A 303 5.83 -8.14 0.19
C GLY A 303 5.63 -8.75 1.58
N THR A 304 6.05 -8.03 2.63
CA THR A 304 5.77 -8.40 4.04
C THR A 304 4.29 -8.72 4.24
N GLY A 305 3.40 -7.90 3.67
CA GLY A 305 1.97 -8.17 3.53
C GLY A 305 1.53 -8.17 2.06
N SER A 306 0.24 -8.43 1.85
CA SER A 306 -0.43 -8.36 0.55
C SER A 306 -1.26 -7.09 0.45
N PHE A 307 -1.13 -6.36 -0.66
CA PHE A 307 -1.93 -5.15 -0.95
C PHE A 307 -2.58 -5.27 -2.32
N LEU A 308 -3.91 -5.36 -2.33
CA LEU A 308 -4.73 -5.43 -3.54
C LEU A 308 -5.28 -4.03 -3.83
N ASN A 309 -5.00 -3.52 -5.03
CA ASN A 309 -5.58 -2.30 -5.56
C ASN A 309 -6.43 -2.65 -6.77
N MET A 310 -7.73 -2.37 -6.72
CA MET A 310 -8.65 -2.62 -7.82
C MET A 310 -9.29 -1.32 -8.27
N SER A 311 -9.16 -0.99 -9.56
CA SER A 311 -9.79 0.20 -10.13
C SER A 311 -11.31 0.07 -10.12
N THR A 312 -11.96 1.12 -9.65
CA THR A 312 -13.42 1.24 -9.62
C THR A 312 -13.92 2.33 -10.56
N GLY A 313 -13.07 2.81 -11.47
CA GLY A 313 -13.34 3.94 -12.34
C GLY A 313 -13.67 5.20 -11.53
N ASN A 314 -14.64 5.97 -11.98
CA ASN A 314 -15.07 7.22 -11.32
C ASN A 314 -16.00 7.02 -10.12
N LYS A 315 -16.20 5.78 -9.64
CA LYS A 315 -17.16 5.47 -8.58
C LYS A 315 -16.48 5.04 -7.29
N ALA A 316 -16.71 5.78 -6.21
CA ALA A 316 -16.32 5.38 -4.86
C ALA A 316 -17.24 4.29 -4.28
N TYR A 317 -16.67 3.27 -3.64
CA TYR A 317 -17.40 2.18 -3.01
C TYR A 317 -17.22 2.17 -1.49
N ALA A 318 -18.33 2.12 -0.74
CA ALA A 318 -18.32 2.04 0.72
C ALA A 318 -18.07 0.61 1.24
N LEU A 319 -16.95 0.02 0.83
CA LEU A 319 -16.51 -1.31 1.27
C LEU A 319 -15.46 -1.15 2.38
N MET A 320 -15.89 -1.12 3.64
CA MET A 320 -15.00 -0.91 4.80
C MET A 320 -14.55 -2.21 5.49
N SER A 321 -14.99 -3.36 4.98
CA SER A 321 -14.72 -4.69 5.56
C SER A 321 -13.44 -5.27 4.97
N GLY A 322 -12.28 -4.90 5.53
CA GLY A 322 -10.98 -5.33 5.01
C GLY A 322 -10.49 -4.54 3.80
N PHE A 323 -11.27 -3.57 3.34
CA PHE A 323 -10.91 -2.62 2.31
C PHE A 323 -11.10 -1.20 2.82
N TYR A 324 -10.53 -0.24 2.08
CA TYR A 324 -10.69 1.18 2.29
C TYR A 324 -10.86 1.87 0.93
N PRO A 325 -11.87 2.72 0.74
CA PRO A 325 -12.00 3.50 -0.49
C PRO A 325 -10.91 4.55 -0.53
N VAL A 326 -10.08 4.51 -1.57
CA VAL A 326 -9.04 5.51 -1.82
C VAL A 326 -9.25 6.12 -3.19
N ILE A 327 -8.69 7.32 -3.37
CA ILE A 327 -8.54 7.88 -4.70
C ILE A 327 -7.22 7.31 -5.26
N GLY A 328 -7.30 6.78 -6.48
CA GLY A 328 -6.17 6.31 -7.24
C GLY A 328 -5.35 7.49 -7.73
N TRP A 329 -5.93 8.25 -8.66
CA TRP A 329 -5.30 9.42 -9.24
C TRP A 329 -6.36 10.31 -9.88
N ALA A 330 -5.96 11.53 -10.22
CA ALA A 330 -6.74 12.42 -11.04
C ALA A 330 -5.84 13.28 -11.93
N SER A 331 -6.38 13.76 -13.03
CA SER A 331 -5.74 14.77 -13.88
C SER A 331 -6.52 16.09 -13.84
N SER A 332 -5.78 17.20 -13.88
CA SER A 332 -6.33 18.54 -14.12
C SER A 332 -6.55 18.84 -15.60
N TYR A 333 -5.93 18.06 -16.48
CA TYR A 333 -6.03 18.23 -17.93
C TYR A 333 -7.15 17.32 -18.46
N PRO A 334 -8.10 17.85 -19.25
CA PRO A 334 -9.24 17.07 -19.74
C PRO A 334 -8.78 15.94 -20.67
N SER A 335 -9.42 14.78 -20.56
CA SER A 335 -9.29 13.70 -21.55
C SER A 335 -9.74 14.16 -22.94
N ALA A 336 -9.19 13.54 -23.99
CA ALA A 336 -9.51 13.84 -25.39
C ALA A 336 -11.03 13.80 -25.70
N ASP A 337 -11.79 12.95 -25.01
CA ASP A 337 -13.25 12.85 -25.14
C ASP A 337 -13.97 14.15 -24.72
N THR A 338 -13.42 14.85 -23.71
CA THR A 338 -13.98 16.12 -23.19
C THR A 338 -13.67 17.32 -24.10
N MET A 339 -12.62 17.24 -24.94
CA MET A 339 -12.25 18.32 -25.86
C MET A 339 -13.21 18.45 -27.05
N SER A 340 -14.01 17.42 -27.35
CA SER A 340 -15.04 17.48 -28.39
C SER A 340 -16.24 18.37 -28.03
N ALA A 341 -16.33 18.85 -26.79
CA ALA A 341 -17.47 19.61 -26.26
C ALA A 341 -17.12 21.04 -25.79
N VAL A 342 -15.88 21.52 -26.01
CA VAL A 342 -15.46 22.86 -25.58
C VAL A 342 -15.24 23.75 -26.80
N ASP A 343 -16.23 24.58 -27.10
CA ASP A 343 -16.12 25.64 -28.10
C ASP A 343 -15.00 26.62 -27.72
N VAL A 344 -14.08 26.82 -28.66
CA VAL A 344 -12.93 27.71 -28.54
C VAL A 344 -13.40 29.15 -28.76
N SER A 345 -13.97 29.79 -27.75
CA SER A 345 -14.22 31.24 -27.78
C SER A 345 -14.37 31.88 -26.39
N SER A 346 -13.35 31.81 -25.54
CA SER A 346 -13.14 32.83 -24.50
C SER A 346 -11.74 32.72 -23.88
N CYS A 347 -10.78 33.48 -24.42
CA CYS A 347 -9.55 33.82 -23.72
C CYS A 347 -9.80 35.02 -22.79
N GLY A 348 -9.48 34.86 -21.50
CA GLY A 348 -9.28 36.00 -20.59
C GLY A 348 -10.08 35.96 -19.28
N SER A 349 -9.65 35.12 -18.33
CA SER A 349 -9.78 35.34 -16.88
C SER A 349 -9.21 34.16 -16.09
N SER A 350 -8.46 34.42 -15.02
CA SER A 350 -7.85 33.44 -14.10
C SER A 350 -8.77 32.27 -13.71
N PRO A 351 -8.28 31.02 -13.65
CA PRO A 351 -9.07 29.91 -13.14
C PRO A 351 -8.96 29.83 -11.61
N CYS A 352 -9.52 30.82 -10.90
CA CYS A 352 -9.92 30.64 -9.51
C CYS A 352 -11.36 30.16 -9.48
N ALA A 353 -11.57 28.86 -9.73
CA ALA A 353 -12.83 28.18 -9.46
C ALA A 353 -12.56 26.68 -9.33
N SER A 354 -13.09 26.09 -8.26
CA SER A 354 -13.04 24.65 -7.95
C SER A 354 -13.33 23.77 -9.17
N SER A 355 -12.28 23.22 -9.80
CA SER A 355 -12.41 22.32 -10.93
C SER A 355 -12.85 20.94 -10.41
N HIS A 356 -14.12 20.63 -10.60
CA HIS A 356 -14.60 19.26 -10.45
C HIS A 356 -13.93 18.40 -11.53
N SER A 357 -12.79 17.79 -11.18
CA SER A 357 -12.01 16.88 -12.05
C SER A 357 -12.92 15.85 -12.73
N SER A 358 -12.98 15.91 -14.05
CA SER A 358 -13.69 15.00 -14.95
C SER A 358 -12.95 13.68 -15.17
N ASP A 359 -11.67 13.59 -14.77
CA ASP A 359 -10.81 12.41 -14.92
C ASP A 359 -10.24 11.97 -13.56
N LEU A 360 -11.10 11.40 -12.73
CA LEU A 360 -10.80 10.88 -11.39
C LEU A 360 -11.00 9.36 -11.39
N THR A 361 -9.98 8.63 -10.93
CA THR A 361 -10.06 7.18 -10.74
C THR A 361 -10.00 6.85 -9.25
N TYR A 362 -10.96 6.04 -8.78
CA TYR A 362 -10.97 5.46 -7.44
C TYR A 362 -10.37 4.06 -7.44
N LEU A 363 -9.80 3.66 -6.30
CA LEU A 363 -9.39 2.29 -6.06
C LEU A 363 -10.09 1.74 -4.81
N LEU A 364 -10.38 0.44 -4.86
CA LEU A 364 -10.61 -0.36 -3.66
C LEU A 364 -9.27 -0.94 -3.23
N GLU A 365 -8.74 -0.40 -2.13
CA GLU A 365 -7.52 -0.92 -1.53
C GLU A 365 -7.87 -1.91 -0.42
N GLY A 366 -7.44 -3.16 -0.60
CA GLY A 366 -7.51 -4.21 0.40
C GLY A 366 -6.12 -4.58 0.87
N SER A 367 -5.98 -4.95 2.15
CA SER A 367 -4.69 -5.40 2.68
C SER A 367 -4.80 -6.61 3.59
N HIS A 368 -3.77 -7.43 3.57
CA HIS A 368 -3.54 -8.50 4.53
C HIS A 368 -2.12 -8.36 5.09
N PRO A 369 -1.94 -8.23 6.42
CA PRO A 369 -0.67 -7.83 7.00
C PRO A 369 0.45 -8.87 6.86
N ASN A 370 0.14 -10.16 6.73
CA ASN A 370 1.15 -11.21 6.74
C ASN A 370 1.12 -12.01 5.44
N THR A 371 2.22 -11.95 4.70
CA THR A 371 2.43 -12.68 3.44
C THR A 371 3.88 -13.13 3.40
N GLY A 372 4.82 -12.20 3.19
CA GLY A 372 6.23 -12.48 3.40
C GLY A 372 6.54 -12.85 4.85
N THR A 373 5.84 -12.23 5.82
CA THR A 373 6.03 -12.53 7.25
C THR A 373 5.74 -13.99 7.60
N ILE A 374 4.72 -14.62 7.00
CA ILE A 374 4.42 -16.04 7.30
C ILE A 374 5.43 -16.99 6.64
N ILE A 375 6.03 -16.60 5.51
CA ILE A 375 7.11 -17.34 4.86
C ILE A 375 8.38 -17.23 5.70
N GLU A 376 8.70 -16.04 6.18
CA GLU A 376 9.87 -15.78 7.02
C GLU A 376 9.73 -16.43 8.40
N TRP A 377 8.51 -16.51 8.93
CA TRP A 377 8.22 -17.28 10.15
C TRP A 377 8.56 -18.77 9.95
N LEU A 378 8.13 -19.39 8.85
CA LEU A 378 8.50 -20.79 8.55
C LEU A 378 10.02 -20.99 8.46
N ARG A 379 10.74 -20.03 7.86
CA ARG A 379 12.20 -20.05 7.79
C ARG A 379 12.84 -19.95 9.18
N THR A 380 12.33 -19.06 10.03
CA THR A 380 12.79 -18.86 11.42
C THR A 380 12.54 -20.09 12.28
N GLU A 381 11.44 -20.81 12.05
CA GLU A 381 11.13 -22.09 12.68
C GLU A 381 11.90 -23.28 12.06
N HIS A 382 12.88 -23.01 11.20
CA HIS A 382 13.68 -24.02 10.50
C HIS A 382 12.87 -25.08 9.75
N VAL A 383 11.69 -24.69 9.21
CA VAL A 383 10.90 -25.56 8.33
C VAL A 383 11.56 -25.66 6.95
N PHE A 384 12.28 -24.63 6.53
CA PHE A 384 13.20 -24.63 5.38
C PHE A 384 14.29 -23.58 5.62
N ASP A 385 15.45 -23.75 5.00
CA ASP A 385 16.60 -22.86 5.16
C ASP A 385 16.79 -21.93 3.96
N THR A 386 16.42 -22.39 2.75
CA THR A 386 16.55 -21.62 1.51
C THR A 386 15.26 -21.52 0.73
N TYR A 387 15.07 -20.43 -0.03
CA TYR A 387 13.89 -20.29 -0.89
C TYR A 387 13.84 -21.30 -2.05
N ALA A 388 15.00 -21.82 -2.48
CA ALA A 388 15.05 -22.91 -3.46
C ALA A 388 14.49 -24.22 -2.87
N GLU A 389 14.84 -24.51 -1.61
CA GLU A 389 14.27 -25.64 -0.87
C GLU A 389 12.76 -25.48 -0.62
N LEU A 390 12.31 -24.25 -0.33
CA LEU A 390 10.88 -23.95 -0.23
C LEU A 390 10.11 -24.36 -1.51
N GLU A 391 10.61 -23.98 -2.69
CA GLU A 391 10.01 -24.38 -3.98
C GLU A 391 10.02 -25.90 -4.15
N GLN A 392 11.13 -26.58 -3.83
CA GLN A 392 11.21 -28.04 -3.91
C GLN A 392 10.19 -28.75 -3.01
N LEU A 393 10.00 -28.28 -1.78
CA LEU A 393 8.99 -28.84 -0.86
C LEU A 393 7.56 -28.64 -1.42
N LEU A 394 7.30 -27.52 -2.08
CA LEU A 394 6.00 -27.24 -2.70
C LEU A 394 5.73 -28.14 -3.91
N GLU A 395 6.75 -28.38 -4.74
CA GLU A 395 6.71 -29.31 -5.88
C GLU A 395 6.51 -30.76 -5.42
N GLN A 396 7.23 -31.21 -4.38
CA GLN A 396 7.00 -32.52 -3.75
C GLN A 396 5.55 -32.64 -3.23
N GLY A 397 5.02 -31.56 -2.63
CA GLY A 397 3.61 -31.50 -2.22
C GLY A 397 2.62 -31.64 -3.38
N ASP A 398 2.95 -31.17 -4.58
CA ASP A 398 2.13 -31.40 -5.79
C ASP A 398 2.17 -32.86 -6.25
N GLN A 399 3.33 -33.51 -6.18
CA GLN A 399 3.50 -34.93 -6.53
C GLN A 399 2.75 -35.87 -5.60
N LEU A 400 2.54 -35.45 -4.34
CA LEU A 400 1.76 -36.18 -3.35
C LEU A 400 0.24 -35.97 -3.47
N GLU A 401 -0.22 -35.24 -4.49
CA GLU A 401 -1.64 -34.99 -4.76
C GLU A 401 -2.40 -34.42 -3.54
N LEU A 402 -1.74 -33.54 -2.77
CA LEU A 402 -2.31 -32.93 -1.56
C LEU A 402 -3.53 -32.02 -1.83
N ASP A 403 -3.87 -31.78 -3.09
CA ASP A 403 -5.08 -31.07 -3.51
C ASP A 403 -6.34 -31.94 -3.46
N ASP A 404 -6.19 -33.27 -3.41
CA ASP A 404 -7.28 -34.25 -3.51
C ASP A 404 -7.85 -34.67 -2.14
N GLU A 405 -8.93 -35.45 -2.09
CA GLU A 405 -9.72 -35.70 -0.87
C GLU A 405 -9.04 -36.57 0.22
N ALA A 406 -7.73 -36.80 0.11
CA ALA A 406 -6.97 -37.54 1.11
C ALA A 406 -7.12 -36.93 2.51
N LYS A 407 -7.09 -37.74 3.57
CA LYS A 407 -7.16 -37.23 4.96
C LYS A 407 -6.01 -36.26 5.30
N THR A 408 -4.83 -36.47 4.70
CA THR A 408 -3.66 -35.57 4.76
C THR A 408 -3.89 -34.24 4.04
N ALA A 409 -4.81 -34.18 3.08
CA ALA A 409 -5.20 -32.96 2.39
C ALA A 409 -6.13 -32.05 3.21
N ASN A 410 -6.48 -32.41 4.45
CA ASN A 410 -7.35 -31.58 5.30
C ASN A 410 -6.57 -30.63 6.20
N THR A 411 -5.25 -30.56 6.03
CA THR A 411 -4.40 -29.62 6.74
C THR A 411 -4.49 -28.24 6.10
N PHE A 412 -4.74 -27.23 6.93
CA PHE A 412 -4.88 -25.83 6.52
C PHE A 412 -4.19 -24.92 7.52
N TYR A 413 -3.49 -23.90 7.04
CA TYR A 413 -3.19 -22.72 7.85
C TYR A 413 -4.38 -21.76 7.73
N VAL A 414 -5.04 -21.47 8.86
CA VAL A 414 -6.24 -20.62 8.88
C VAL A 414 -5.96 -19.30 9.60
N ASN A 415 -6.20 -18.19 8.91
CA ASN A 415 -5.93 -16.86 9.48
C ASN A 415 -7.01 -16.51 10.50
N VAL A 416 -6.59 -16.09 11.69
CA VAL A 416 -7.43 -15.84 12.85
C VAL A 416 -7.40 -14.34 13.19
N PRO A 417 -8.52 -13.72 13.55
CA PRO A 417 -8.48 -12.32 13.98
C PRO A 417 -7.53 -12.14 15.18
N PRO A 418 -6.69 -11.08 15.22
CA PRO A 418 -5.63 -10.94 16.22
C PRO A 418 -6.08 -11.10 17.68
N ASN A 419 -7.25 -10.55 18.03
CA ASN A 419 -7.81 -10.66 19.39
C ASN A 419 -8.16 -12.11 19.78
N HIS A 420 -8.51 -12.96 18.81
CA HIS A 420 -8.81 -14.37 19.08
C HIS A 420 -7.52 -15.19 19.13
N LEU A 421 -6.52 -14.84 18.31
CA LEU A 421 -5.20 -15.48 18.34
C LEU A 421 -4.48 -15.24 19.67
N ARG A 422 -4.45 -13.98 20.15
CA ARG A 422 -3.85 -13.63 21.44
C ARG A 422 -4.46 -14.41 22.59
N ARG A 423 -5.80 -14.51 22.64
CA ARG A 423 -6.49 -15.30 23.66
C ARG A 423 -6.17 -16.79 23.58
N HIS A 424 -5.97 -17.30 22.36
CA HIS A 424 -5.56 -18.69 22.20
C HIS A 424 -4.15 -18.91 22.74
N GLN A 425 -3.23 -17.96 22.50
CA GLN A 425 -1.89 -17.97 23.08
C GLN A 425 -1.95 -17.91 24.62
N GLU A 426 -2.70 -16.95 25.19
CA GLU A 426 -2.90 -16.80 26.64
C GLU A 426 -3.51 -18.08 27.28
N PHE A 427 -4.50 -18.70 26.65
CA PHE A 427 -5.11 -19.94 27.13
C PHE A 427 -4.11 -21.11 27.17
N LEU A 428 -3.20 -21.19 26.19
CA LEU A 428 -2.19 -22.24 26.13
C LEU A 428 -1.07 -22.02 27.14
N GLU A 429 -0.71 -20.77 27.44
CA GLU A 429 0.27 -20.45 28.48
C GLU A 429 -0.20 -20.84 29.89
N TYR A 430 -1.52 -20.84 30.14
CA TYR A 430 -2.11 -21.17 31.43
C TYR A 430 -2.31 -22.68 31.68
N SER A 431 -2.23 -23.51 30.62
CA SER A 431 -2.43 -24.96 30.74
C SER A 431 -1.08 -25.68 30.86
N GLU A 432 -0.71 -26.12 32.07
CA GLU A 432 0.46 -27.00 32.29
C GLU A 432 0.34 -28.38 31.61
N THR A 433 -0.78 -28.65 30.95
CA THR A 433 -1.03 -29.91 30.25
C THR A 433 -0.81 -29.76 28.75
N ILE A 434 0.29 -30.39 28.31
CA ILE A 434 0.51 -31.07 27.02
C ILE A 434 1.47 -30.36 26.06
N LYS A 435 2.60 -31.07 25.86
CA LYS A 435 3.55 -31.06 24.73
C LYS A 435 2.89 -31.08 23.34
N ARG A 436 2.10 -30.07 22.97
CA ARG A 436 1.58 -29.86 21.62
C ARG A 436 1.75 -28.40 21.22
N ARG A 437 3.00 -28.02 20.92
CA ARG A 437 3.31 -26.88 20.05
C ARG A 437 2.73 -27.18 18.65
N LYS A 438 1.43 -27.02 18.47
CA LYS A 438 0.80 -27.07 17.14
C LYS A 438 0.90 -25.68 16.53
N PHE A 439 1.96 -25.47 15.75
CA PHE A 439 2.30 -24.31 14.91
C PHE A 439 1.25 -23.17 14.90
N ILE A 440 1.40 -22.27 15.86
CA ILE A 440 0.71 -20.97 15.88
C ILE A 440 1.62 -20.01 15.13
N GLY A 441 1.16 -19.56 13.97
CA GLY A 441 1.86 -18.56 13.19
C GLY A 441 1.54 -17.14 13.66
N PRO A 442 2.13 -16.12 13.02
CA PRO A 442 1.98 -14.73 13.41
C PRO A 442 0.52 -14.23 13.37
N ASP A 443 -0.34 -14.88 12.58
CA ASP A 443 -1.73 -14.47 12.39
C ASP A 443 -2.73 -15.61 12.18
N GLY A 444 -2.32 -16.84 12.47
CA GLY A 444 -3.09 -18.01 12.12
C GLY A 444 -2.61 -19.26 12.85
N VAL A 445 -3.34 -20.34 12.60
CA VAL A 445 -3.08 -21.63 13.25
C VAL A 445 -3.15 -22.72 12.20
N LEU A 446 -2.23 -23.68 12.29
CA LEU A 446 -2.26 -24.89 11.48
C LEU A 446 -3.29 -25.88 12.07
N VAL A 447 -4.31 -26.22 11.29
CA VAL A 447 -5.38 -27.15 11.67
C VAL A 447 -5.38 -28.38 10.77
N GLY A 448 -5.86 -29.52 11.29
CA GLY A 448 -5.97 -30.75 10.49
C GLY A 448 -4.64 -31.49 10.28
N VAL A 449 -3.64 -31.25 11.13
CA VAL A 449 -2.37 -32.00 11.13
C VAL A 449 -2.62 -33.37 11.75
N ASN A 450 -2.31 -34.43 11.00
CA ASN A 450 -2.24 -35.79 11.53
C ASN A 450 -0.78 -36.11 11.88
N GLU A 451 -0.55 -36.92 12.92
CA GLU A 451 0.79 -37.33 13.34
C GLU A 451 1.36 -38.36 12.33
N SER A 452 1.86 -37.87 11.20
CA SER A 452 2.61 -38.62 10.18
C SER A 452 4.13 -38.45 10.33
N SER A 453 4.93 -39.01 9.40
CA SER A 453 6.40 -38.84 9.39
C SER A 453 6.82 -37.37 9.43
N PRO A 454 7.98 -37.04 10.05
CA PRO A 454 8.46 -35.66 10.16
C PRO A 454 8.57 -34.93 8.82
N GLU A 455 9.05 -35.62 7.79
CA GLU A 455 9.23 -35.09 6.44
C GLU A 455 7.88 -34.75 5.76
N LEU A 456 6.88 -35.63 5.88
CA LEU A 456 5.56 -35.36 5.32
C LEU A 456 4.88 -34.17 6.04
N ASN A 457 5.03 -34.06 7.36
CA ASN A 457 4.49 -32.93 8.12
C ASN A 457 5.10 -31.60 7.68
N ARG A 458 6.40 -31.60 7.36
CA ARG A 458 7.14 -30.44 6.86
C ARG A 458 6.58 -29.98 5.51
N ILE A 459 6.44 -30.89 4.54
CA ILE A 459 5.85 -30.61 3.22
C ILE A 459 4.43 -30.07 3.35
N ILE A 460 3.58 -30.74 4.15
CA ILE A 460 2.19 -30.34 4.38
C ILE A 460 2.11 -28.94 5.01
N THR A 461 3.00 -28.63 5.96
CA THR A 461 3.01 -27.33 6.65
C THR A 461 3.33 -26.19 5.69
N VAL A 462 4.42 -26.33 4.93
CA VAL A 462 4.85 -25.37 3.91
C VAL A 462 3.73 -25.13 2.90
N ARG A 463 3.16 -26.21 2.38
CA ARG A 463 2.03 -26.19 1.44
C ARG A 463 0.84 -25.43 2.01
N ALA A 464 0.39 -25.79 3.21
CA ALA A 464 -0.79 -25.21 3.84
C ALA A 464 -0.64 -23.70 4.11
N VAL A 465 0.56 -23.24 4.47
CA VAL A 465 0.87 -21.81 4.68
C VAL A 465 0.88 -21.07 3.35
N MET A 466 1.59 -21.57 2.34
CA MET A 466 1.66 -20.93 1.02
C MET A 466 0.29 -20.87 0.33
N GLU A 467 -0.52 -21.93 0.44
CA GLU A 467 -1.90 -21.94 -0.05
C GLU A 467 -2.80 -20.92 0.69
N SER A 468 -2.57 -20.70 1.98
CA SER A 468 -3.35 -19.74 2.76
C SER A 468 -3.20 -18.31 2.23
N ILE A 469 -2.04 -17.96 1.65
CA ILE A 469 -1.81 -16.69 0.96
C ILE A 469 -2.75 -16.60 -0.24
N ALA A 470 -2.75 -17.63 -1.11
CA ALA A 470 -3.61 -17.67 -2.29
C ALA A 470 -5.10 -17.66 -1.95
N PHE A 471 -5.52 -18.39 -0.92
CA PHE A 471 -6.90 -18.39 -0.44
C PHE A 471 -7.32 -17.04 0.14
N THR A 472 -6.42 -16.34 0.82
CA THR A 472 -6.69 -15.01 1.35
C THR A 472 -6.88 -13.98 0.24
N ILE A 473 -6.04 -14.01 -0.79
CA ILE A 473 -6.16 -13.14 -1.97
C ILE A 473 -7.45 -13.44 -2.73
N ARG A 474 -7.77 -14.72 -2.95
CA ARG A 474 -9.07 -15.11 -3.52
C ARG A 474 -10.25 -14.59 -2.70
N GLN A 475 -10.18 -14.68 -1.37
CA GLN A 475 -11.22 -14.16 -0.49
C GLN A 475 -11.37 -12.63 -0.61
N MET A 476 -10.28 -11.89 -0.84
CA MET A 476 -10.35 -10.45 -1.11
C MET A 476 -11.05 -10.18 -2.46
N LEU A 477 -10.68 -10.88 -3.53
CA LEU A 477 -11.32 -10.73 -4.84
C LEU A 477 -12.82 -11.10 -4.80
N GLU A 478 -13.20 -12.18 -4.10
CA GLU A 478 -14.60 -12.54 -3.91
C GLU A 478 -15.39 -11.48 -3.12
N GLN A 479 -14.75 -10.76 -2.20
CA GLN A 479 -15.38 -9.65 -1.50
C GLN A 479 -15.62 -8.45 -2.41
N CYS A 480 -14.67 -8.11 -3.29
CA CYS A 480 -14.86 -7.09 -4.33
C CYS A 480 -16.04 -7.46 -5.24
N SER A 481 -16.07 -8.70 -5.74
CA SER A 481 -17.14 -9.17 -6.61
C SER A 481 -18.51 -9.13 -5.92
N LYS A 482 -18.62 -9.72 -4.71
CA LYS A 482 -19.90 -9.80 -3.99
C LYS A 482 -20.42 -8.44 -3.50
N LYS A 483 -19.55 -7.49 -3.14
CA LYS A 483 -19.96 -6.25 -2.47
C LYS A 483 -19.88 -5.00 -3.36
N ALA A 484 -19.08 -5.04 -4.43
CA ALA A 484 -18.93 -3.94 -5.38
C ALA A 484 -19.38 -4.32 -6.81
N GLY A 485 -19.64 -5.60 -7.10
CA GLY A 485 -19.97 -6.07 -8.45
C GLY A 485 -18.76 -6.10 -9.39
N LEU A 486 -17.55 -6.03 -8.84
CA LEU A 486 -16.30 -5.90 -9.60
C LEU A 486 -15.58 -7.24 -9.66
N THR A 487 -15.31 -7.72 -10.86
CA THR A 487 -14.63 -8.98 -11.10
C THR A 487 -13.34 -8.71 -11.86
N ALA A 488 -12.20 -9.05 -11.24
CA ALA A 488 -10.92 -9.02 -11.93
C ALA A 488 -10.90 -10.08 -13.04
N ARG A 489 -10.42 -9.70 -14.22
CA ARG A 489 -10.21 -10.63 -15.36
C ARG A 489 -8.80 -11.16 -15.43
N GLU A 490 -7.86 -10.44 -14.84
CA GLU A 490 -6.44 -10.75 -14.72
C GLU A 490 -5.94 -10.05 -13.44
N LEU A 491 -4.86 -10.55 -12.87
CA LEU A 491 -4.18 -9.91 -11.74
C LEU A 491 -2.73 -9.65 -12.09
N ARG A 492 -2.33 -8.37 -12.06
CA ARG A 492 -0.93 -7.97 -12.21
C ARG A 492 -0.26 -7.97 -10.85
N VAL A 493 0.87 -8.67 -10.73
CA VAL A 493 1.49 -8.98 -9.44
C VAL A 493 2.93 -8.52 -9.41
N ASN A 494 3.33 -7.86 -8.33
CA ASN A 494 4.71 -7.47 -8.07
C ASN A 494 5.13 -7.72 -6.61
N GLY A 495 6.40 -7.46 -6.28
CA GLY A 495 6.98 -7.62 -4.94
C GLY A 495 7.75 -8.94 -4.77
N ASN A 496 8.61 -9.01 -3.76
CA ASN A 496 9.58 -10.11 -3.59
C ASN A 496 8.94 -11.50 -3.50
N VAL A 497 7.75 -11.61 -2.90
CA VAL A 497 7.06 -12.90 -2.77
C VAL A 497 6.49 -13.38 -4.12
N SER A 498 6.34 -12.48 -5.10
CA SER A 498 5.93 -12.85 -6.47
C SER A 498 7.00 -13.61 -7.26
N LEU A 499 8.23 -13.67 -6.74
CA LEU A 499 9.31 -14.47 -7.33
C LEU A 499 9.04 -15.99 -7.25
N SER A 500 8.17 -16.42 -6.34
CA SER A 500 7.72 -17.82 -6.26
C SER A 500 6.80 -18.16 -7.44
N ASP A 501 7.33 -18.87 -8.43
CA ASP A 501 6.56 -19.36 -9.58
C ASP A 501 5.45 -20.30 -9.14
N TRP A 502 5.72 -21.16 -8.15
CA TRP A 502 4.71 -22.04 -7.57
C TRP A 502 3.54 -21.24 -7.00
N LEU A 503 3.81 -20.18 -6.23
CA LEU A 503 2.75 -19.34 -5.66
C LEU A 503 1.97 -18.59 -6.76
N MET A 504 2.64 -18.11 -7.80
CA MET A 504 1.96 -17.41 -8.91
C MET A 504 1.04 -18.35 -9.67
N GLN A 505 1.49 -19.58 -9.95
CA GLN A 505 0.63 -20.60 -10.55
C GLN A 505 -0.51 -21.00 -9.60
N ARG A 506 -0.24 -21.17 -8.30
CA ARG A 506 -1.26 -21.47 -7.29
C ARG A 506 -2.30 -20.36 -7.20
N LEU A 507 -1.90 -19.09 -7.32
CA LEU A 507 -2.79 -17.95 -7.37
C LEU A 507 -3.70 -18.01 -8.60
N ALA A 508 -3.13 -18.27 -9.79
CA ALA A 508 -3.91 -18.43 -11.03
C ALA A 508 -4.94 -19.55 -10.87
N ASP A 509 -4.52 -20.73 -10.40
CA ASP A 509 -5.41 -21.88 -10.26
C ASP A 509 -6.46 -21.68 -9.15
N THR A 510 -6.09 -21.02 -8.06
CA THR A 510 -6.99 -20.75 -6.94
C THR A 510 -8.04 -19.71 -7.32
N THR A 511 -7.65 -18.62 -7.96
CA THR A 511 -8.55 -17.52 -8.34
C THR A 511 -9.34 -17.83 -9.61
N GLY A 512 -8.79 -18.66 -10.49
CA GLY A 512 -9.35 -18.99 -11.80
C GLY A 512 -9.20 -17.87 -12.83
N ILE A 513 -8.26 -16.94 -12.62
CA ILE A 513 -7.94 -15.86 -13.57
C ILE A 513 -6.44 -15.86 -13.88
N PRO A 514 -6.01 -15.37 -15.06
CA PRO A 514 -4.60 -15.20 -15.39
C PRO A 514 -3.87 -14.31 -14.38
N ILE A 515 -2.62 -14.64 -14.11
CA ILE A 515 -1.70 -13.85 -13.30
C ILE A 515 -0.55 -13.38 -14.18
N GLU A 516 -0.30 -12.08 -14.19
CA GLU A 516 0.85 -11.47 -14.85
C GLU A 516 1.83 -11.02 -13.78
N ARG A 517 3.01 -11.64 -13.70
CA ARG A 517 4.11 -11.10 -12.91
C ARG A 517 4.72 -9.93 -13.65
N SER A 518 4.73 -8.79 -13.00
CA SER A 518 5.27 -7.53 -13.50
C SER A 518 6.78 -7.61 -13.74
N GLY A 519 7.21 -7.03 -14.85
CA GLY A 519 8.63 -6.83 -15.16
C GLY A 519 9.15 -5.43 -14.87
N PHE A 520 8.33 -4.56 -14.28
CA PHE A 520 8.73 -3.18 -14.00
C PHE A 520 9.63 -3.10 -12.75
N GLU A 521 10.85 -2.62 -12.94
CA GLU A 521 11.69 -2.17 -11.83
C GLU A 521 11.22 -0.79 -11.33
N GLU A 522 11.23 -0.58 -10.02
CA GLU A 522 10.84 0.69 -9.38
C GLU A 522 9.49 1.24 -9.89
N SER A 523 8.46 0.37 -9.88
CA SER A 523 7.13 0.67 -10.45
C SER A 523 6.52 1.99 -9.95
N SER A 524 6.72 2.36 -8.68
CA SER A 524 6.23 3.62 -8.13
C SER A 524 6.94 4.84 -8.75
N CYS A 525 8.24 4.74 -8.99
CA CYS A 525 9.05 5.79 -9.60
C CYS A 525 8.61 6.04 -11.06
N LEU A 526 8.36 4.96 -11.81
CA LEU A 526 7.80 5.04 -13.16
C LEU A 526 6.39 5.65 -13.15
N GLY A 527 5.56 5.30 -12.16
CA GLY A 527 4.21 5.83 -12.02
C GLY A 527 4.20 7.34 -11.73
N ALA A 528 5.12 7.79 -10.89
CA ALA A 528 5.33 9.21 -10.64
C ALA A 528 5.77 9.95 -11.91
N ALA A 529 6.70 9.37 -12.70
CA ALA A 529 7.12 9.95 -13.98
C ALA A 529 5.98 10.01 -15.00
N ILE A 530 5.15 8.97 -15.10
CA ILE A 530 3.94 8.96 -15.94
C ILE A 530 3.00 10.10 -15.53
N ALA A 531 2.71 10.22 -14.24
CA ALA A 531 1.85 11.28 -13.73
C ALA A 531 2.44 12.69 -13.99
N ALA A 532 3.75 12.84 -13.86
CA ALA A 532 4.43 14.11 -14.13
C ALA A 532 4.39 14.49 -15.60
N GLY A 533 4.61 13.54 -16.50
CA GLY A 533 4.55 13.79 -17.93
C GLY A 533 3.14 14.12 -18.40
N VAL A 534 2.09 13.50 -17.83
CA VAL A 534 0.69 13.93 -18.07
C VAL A 534 0.48 15.35 -17.54
N GLY A 535 0.92 15.64 -16.31
CA GLY A 535 0.80 16.98 -15.71
C GLY A 535 1.60 18.07 -16.45
N ALA A 536 2.62 17.69 -17.23
CA ALA A 536 3.45 18.57 -18.04
C ALA A 536 3.08 18.56 -19.54
N GLY A 537 1.99 17.88 -19.92
CA GLY A 537 1.53 17.79 -21.31
C GLY A 537 2.47 17.04 -22.25
N VAL A 538 3.33 16.16 -21.74
CA VAL A 538 4.09 15.20 -22.57
C VAL A 538 3.15 14.16 -23.17
N TRP A 539 2.19 13.70 -22.36
CA TRP A 539 1.12 12.80 -22.78
C TRP A 539 -0.24 13.43 -22.46
N SER A 540 -1.22 13.20 -23.32
CA SER A 540 -2.57 13.74 -23.15
C SER A 540 -3.36 13.06 -22.04
N THR A 541 -3.12 11.76 -21.81
CA THR A 541 -3.81 10.96 -20.79
C THR A 541 -2.87 9.92 -20.17
N PHE A 542 -3.24 9.40 -19.01
CA PHE A 542 -2.58 8.24 -18.42
C PHE A 542 -2.57 7.04 -19.36
N ALA A 543 -3.67 6.79 -20.07
CA ALA A 543 -3.78 5.69 -21.03
C ALA A 543 -2.81 5.84 -22.20
N ALA A 544 -2.60 7.06 -22.71
CA ALA A 544 -1.61 7.30 -23.76
C ALA A 544 -0.18 6.98 -23.30
N ALA A 545 0.16 7.35 -22.07
CA ALA A 545 1.47 7.05 -21.48
C ALA A 545 1.67 5.54 -21.26
N THR A 546 0.69 4.84 -20.69
CA THR A 546 0.79 3.39 -20.43
C THR A 546 0.77 2.56 -21.72
N GLN A 547 0.03 2.98 -22.75
CA GLN A 547 0.07 2.35 -24.08
C GLN A 547 1.46 2.46 -24.72
N MET A 548 2.12 3.62 -24.61
CA MET A 548 3.49 3.76 -25.11
C MET A 548 4.47 2.87 -24.34
N LEU A 549 4.33 2.79 -23.02
CA LEU A 549 5.12 1.89 -22.19
C LEU A 549 4.98 0.44 -22.66
N HIS A 550 3.75 -0.02 -22.87
CA HIS A 550 3.46 -1.37 -23.37
C HIS A 550 4.00 -1.62 -24.77
N HIS A 551 3.88 -0.65 -25.69
CA HIS A 551 4.43 -0.75 -27.02
C HIS A 551 5.95 -0.94 -26.97
N ARG A 552 6.66 -0.11 -26.19
CA ARG A 552 8.11 -0.21 -25.99
C ARG A 552 8.50 -1.58 -25.46
N MET A 553 7.85 -2.04 -24.39
CA MET A 553 8.14 -3.34 -23.80
C MET A 553 7.98 -4.49 -24.80
N ASN A 554 6.93 -4.45 -25.61
CA ASN A 554 6.69 -5.48 -26.62
C ASN A 554 7.73 -5.45 -27.74
N THR A 555 8.24 -4.27 -28.12
CA THR A 555 9.30 -4.13 -29.13
C THR A 555 10.71 -4.47 -28.61
N GLU A 556 10.99 -4.24 -27.33
CA GLU A 556 12.29 -4.49 -26.69
C GLU A 556 12.45 -5.93 -26.15
N ASN A 557 11.38 -6.73 -26.16
CA ASN A 557 11.30 -8.11 -25.63
C ASN A 557 12.26 -9.14 -26.29
N GLY A 558 13.26 -8.71 -27.07
CA GLY A 558 14.43 -9.50 -27.45
C GLY A 558 15.70 -9.26 -26.61
N ARG A 559 15.77 -8.23 -25.74
CA ARG A 559 17.03 -7.82 -25.08
C ARG A 559 16.88 -7.15 -23.69
N PHE A 560 16.00 -7.60 -22.81
CA PHE A 560 16.05 -7.13 -21.42
C PHE A 560 17.10 -7.92 -20.63
N ARG A 561 18.34 -7.42 -20.60
CA ARG A 561 19.38 -7.88 -19.66
C ARG A 561 19.34 -6.98 -18.42
N SER A 562 18.97 -7.57 -17.28
CA SER A 562 19.16 -6.97 -15.96
C SER A 562 20.65 -6.68 -15.72
N SER A 563 20.96 -5.57 -15.05
CA SER A 563 22.32 -5.23 -14.58
C SER A 563 22.77 -6.05 -13.37
N SER A 564 21.91 -6.94 -12.85
CA SER A 564 22.23 -7.88 -11.76
C SER A 564 22.36 -9.30 -12.31
N GLN A 565 23.36 -10.03 -11.81
CA GLN A 565 23.88 -11.33 -12.28
C GLN A 565 22.91 -12.54 -12.27
N VAL A 566 21.59 -12.34 -12.30
CA VAL A 566 20.62 -13.45 -12.33
C VAL A 566 19.61 -13.26 -13.48
N ASN A 567 19.64 -14.21 -14.40
CA ASN A 567 18.90 -14.20 -15.66
C ASN A 567 17.45 -14.71 -15.45
N TRP A 568 16.63 -13.96 -14.70
CA TRP A 568 15.19 -14.24 -14.60
C TRP A 568 14.43 -13.49 -15.70
N THR A 569 13.56 -14.18 -16.45
CA THR A 569 12.52 -13.50 -17.23
C THR A 569 11.53 -12.84 -16.26
N LEU A 570 11.77 -11.55 -16.01
CA LEU A 570 11.05 -10.70 -15.05
C LEU A 570 9.53 -10.71 -15.29
N ARG A 571 9.11 -10.57 -16.55
CA ARG A 571 7.70 -10.67 -16.96
C ARG A 571 7.33 -12.13 -17.28
N ARG A 572 6.31 -12.66 -16.61
CA ARG A 572 5.81 -14.02 -16.84
C ARG A 572 4.30 -14.07 -16.66
N HIS A 573 3.64 -14.85 -17.52
CA HIS A 573 2.20 -15.10 -17.44
C HIS A 573 1.94 -16.51 -16.91
N PHE A 574 0.99 -16.62 -15.99
CA PHE A 574 0.53 -17.88 -15.42
C PHE A 574 -0.94 -18.04 -15.77
N GLN A 575 -1.25 -19.05 -16.56
CA GLN A 575 -2.63 -19.35 -16.97
C GLN A 575 -3.25 -20.34 -15.98
N PRO A 576 -4.52 -20.15 -15.59
CA PRO A 576 -5.21 -21.07 -14.70
C PRO A 576 -5.37 -22.44 -15.38
N ARG A 577 -4.94 -23.51 -14.70
CA ARG A 577 -5.08 -24.89 -15.17
C ARG A 577 -6.51 -25.40 -14.90
N PRO A 578 -7.34 -25.67 -15.94
CA PRO A 578 -8.77 -25.92 -15.73
C PRO A 578 -9.12 -27.08 -14.80
N ASP A 579 -8.35 -28.16 -14.86
CA ASP A 579 -8.48 -29.35 -14.02
C ASP A 579 -8.15 -29.06 -12.54
N ILE A 580 -7.08 -28.30 -12.29
CA ILE A 580 -6.65 -27.90 -10.95
C ILE A 580 -7.60 -26.86 -10.35
N VAL A 581 -8.10 -25.91 -11.15
CA VAL A 581 -9.05 -24.87 -10.70
C VAL A 581 -10.29 -25.50 -10.05
N GLN A 582 -10.81 -26.59 -10.61
CA GLN A 582 -11.97 -27.28 -10.02
C GLN A 582 -11.64 -27.90 -8.66
N ARG A 583 -10.47 -28.56 -8.53
CA ARG A 583 -9.98 -29.12 -7.26
C ARG A 583 -9.78 -28.01 -6.21
N LEU A 584 -9.09 -26.93 -6.58
CA LEU A 584 -8.81 -25.83 -5.65
C LEU A 584 -10.05 -25.04 -5.25
N ARG A 585 -11.09 -24.98 -6.09
CA ARG A 585 -12.41 -24.46 -5.67
C ARG A 585 -13.00 -25.28 -4.53
N ARG A 586 -12.90 -26.61 -4.55
CA ARG A 586 -13.34 -27.47 -3.45
C ARG A 586 -12.46 -27.25 -2.22
N ARG A 587 -11.14 -27.26 -2.38
CA ARG A 587 -10.16 -27.03 -1.31
C ARG A 587 -10.36 -25.68 -0.61
N TYR A 588 -10.53 -24.59 -1.35
CA TYR A 588 -10.83 -23.26 -0.82
C TYR A 588 -12.14 -23.22 0.00
N ARG A 589 -13.19 -23.92 -0.45
CA ARG A 589 -14.45 -24.00 0.33
C ARG A 589 -14.22 -24.69 1.68
N ARG A 590 -13.42 -25.75 1.71
CA ARG A 590 -13.04 -26.47 2.94
C ARG A 590 -12.18 -25.61 3.85
N TRP A 591 -11.21 -24.87 3.30
CA TRP A 591 -10.44 -23.86 4.03
C TRP A 591 -11.36 -22.81 4.67
N CYS A 592 -12.34 -22.28 3.91
CA CYS A 592 -13.34 -21.35 4.43
C CYS A 592 -14.23 -21.94 5.54
N GLN A 593 -14.57 -23.23 5.45
CA GLN A 593 -15.33 -23.94 6.48
C GLN A 593 -14.48 -24.17 7.74
N ALA A 594 -13.25 -24.65 7.59
CA ALA A 594 -12.28 -24.88 8.66
C ALA A 594 -12.03 -23.58 9.43
N ARG A 595 -11.73 -22.49 8.72
CA ARG A 595 -11.53 -21.16 9.31
C ARG A 595 -12.76 -20.68 10.07
N ARG A 596 -13.97 -20.82 9.51
CA ARG A 596 -15.22 -20.43 10.20
C ARG A 596 -15.48 -21.28 11.44
N ARG A 597 -15.27 -22.59 11.37
CA ARG A 597 -15.43 -23.52 12.50
C ARG A 597 -14.46 -23.15 13.62
N TYR A 598 -13.20 -22.93 13.29
CA TYR A 598 -12.17 -22.57 14.25
C TYR A 598 -12.46 -21.22 14.94
N ILE A 599 -12.80 -20.18 14.17
CA ILE A 599 -13.20 -18.88 14.74
C ILE A 599 -14.44 -19.01 15.64
N ARG A 600 -15.43 -19.84 15.29
CA ARG A 600 -16.60 -20.09 16.14
C ARG A 600 -16.22 -20.78 17.44
N GLN A 601 -15.36 -21.80 17.40
CA GLN A 601 -14.87 -22.48 18.60
C GLN A 601 -14.17 -21.51 19.55
N LEU A 602 -13.29 -20.65 19.04
CA LEU A 602 -12.63 -19.60 19.84
C LEU A 602 -13.61 -18.58 20.44
N ARG A 603 -14.78 -18.36 19.82
CA ARG A 603 -15.83 -17.51 20.39
C ARG A 603 -16.64 -18.23 21.47
N SER A 604 -16.92 -19.52 21.27
CA SER A 604 -17.73 -20.35 22.18
C SER A 604 -16.96 -20.77 23.44
N ALA A 605 -15.64 -20.88 23.38
CA ALA A 605 -14.78 -21.11 24.55
C ALA A 605 -14.92 -20.01 25.64
N ARG A 606 -15.64 -18.91 25.38
CA ARG A 606 -16.01 -17.87 26.34
C ARG A 606 -16.93 -18.32 27.49
N PHE A 607 -17.52 -19.52 27.44
CA PHE A 607 -18.52 -19.94 28.45
C PHE A 607 -18.00 -20.93 29.51
N ILE A 608 -16.72 -21.29 29.47
CA ILE A 608 -16.13 -22.20 30.47
C ILE A 608 -14.83 -21.56 30.95
N GLY A 609 -14.91 -20.71 31.97
CA GLY A 609 -13.75 -20.16 32.66
C GLY A 609 -13.95 -18.72 33.16
N PHE A 610 -13.74 -18.54 34.45
CA PHE A 610 -13.89 -17.32 35.27
C PHE A 610 -15.31 -17.06 35.82
N THR A 611 -15.75 -17.93 36.72
CA THR A 611 -16.42 -17.45 37.94
C THR A 611 -15.34 -16.99 38.91
N ASP A 612 -15.48 -15.78 39.43
CA ASP A 612 -14.58 -15.11 40.36
C ASP A 612 -14.13 -16.04 41.50
N TYR A 613 -12.81 -16.31 41.55
CA TYR A 613 -12.18 -16.89 42.74
C TYR A 613 -11.52 -15.72 43.49
N HIS A 614 -12.25 -15.15 44.44
CA HIS A 614 -11.66 -14.25 45.44
C HIS A 614 -10.78 -15.08 46.39
N PRO A 615 -9.49 -14.74 46.59
CA PRO A 615 -8.67 -15.44 47.57
C PRO A 615 -8.99 -14.90 48.97
N THR A 616 -9.75 -15.65 49.76
CA THR A 616 -9.77 -15.47 51.22
C THR A 616 -8.70 -16.37 51.85
N SER A 617 -7.78 -15.71 52.57
CA SER A 617 -6.83 -16.14 53.63
C SER A 617 -6.48 -17.63 53.84
N PRO A 618 -5.22 -17.94 54.21
CA PRO A 618 -4.76 -19.31 54.42
C PRO A 618 -5.22 -19.85 55.78
N GLN A 619 -5.96 -20.95 55.78
CA GLN A 619 -6.02 -21.85 56.94
C GLN A 619 -5.67 -23.27 56.51
N THR A 620 -4.71 -23.78 57.26
CA THR A 620 -4.25 -25.16 57.33
C THR A 620 -5.42 -26.09 57.65
N ASP A 621 -5.69 -27.09 56.82
CA ASP A 621 -6.13 -28.38 57.35
C ASP A 621 -5.86 -29.55 56.40
N THR A 622 -5.39 -30.63 57.02
CA THR A 622 -5.09 -31.93 56.47
C THR A 622 -6.39 -32.72 56.28
N SER A 623 -6.79 -33.01 55.04
CA SER A 623 -7.56 -34.22 54.73
C SER A 623 -7.61 -34.46 53.21
N VAL A 624 -7.24 -35.67 52.82
CA VAL A 624 -7.39 -36.20 51.48
C VAL A 624 -8.80 -36.79 51.36
N PRO A 625 -9.58 -36.43 50.34
CA PRO A 625 -10.56 -37.35 49.77
C PRO A 625 -10.22 -37.66 48.31
N ARG A 626 -10.10 -38.96 48.03
CA ARG A 626 -10.07 -39.50 46.68
C ARG A 626 -11.39 -39.14 45.97
N LEU A 627 -11.30 -38.41 44.87
CA LEU A 627 -12.38 -38.27 43.90
C LEU A 627 -12.04 -39.10 42.65
N THR A 628 -13.03 -39.88 42.25
CA THR A 628 -13.02 -40.88 41.20
C THR A 628 -12.88 -40.25 39.80
N PRO A 629 -12.16 -40.91 38.85
CA PRO A 629 -12.03 -40.41 37.49
C PRO A 629 -13.24 -40.89 36.68
N ASN A 630 -14.27 -40.07 36.53
CA ASN A 630 -15.32 -40.32 35.54
C ASN A 630 -15.90 -39.02 34.99
N THR A 631 -15.17 -38.39 34.07
CA THR A 631 -15.78 -37.60 32.99
C THR A 631 -14.77 -37.44 31.85
N THR A 632 -14.68 -38.45 30.99
CA THR A 632 -13.98 -38.41 29.72
C THR A 632 -14.70 -37.45 28.77
N CYS A 633 -14.26 -36.19 28.73
CA CYS A 633 -14.65 -35.27 27.67
C CYS A 633 -13.86 -35.63 26.39
N ARG A 634 -14.44 -36.49 25.55
CA ARG A 634 -13.89 -36.85 24.24
C ARG A 634 -13.91 -35.62 23.31
N ILE A 635 -12.76 -34.97 23.17
CA ILE A 635 -12.49 -34.09 22.02
C ILE A 635 -12.13 -34.99 20.85
N VAL A 636 -13.11 -35.22 19.96
CA VAL A 636 -12.90 -35.94 18.69
C VAL A 636 -12.19 -34.97 17.72
N PHE A 637 -10.97 -35.35 17.32
CA PHE A 637 -10.16 -34.68 16.30
C PHE A 637 -10.71 -34.90 14.89
#